data_AF-A0A3B3SH81-F1
#
_entry.id   AF-A0A3B3SH81-F1
#
_cell.length_a   1.000
_cell.length_b   1.000
_cell.length_c   1.000
_cell.angle_alpha   90.00
_cell.angle_beta   90.00
_cell.angle_gamma   90.00
#
_symmetry.space_group_name_H-M   'P 1'
#
loop_
_entity.id
_entity.type
_entity.pdbx_description
1 polymer ?
#
loop_
_entity_poly.entity_id
_entity_poly.type
_entity_poly.pdbx_seq_one_letter_code
_entity_poly.pdbx_strand_id
1 'polypeptide(L)'
;MSDRSSVGVDPACHLADPAMENFQVENEVPRTKAQSFNTINTLFHESCREVGVLTHQMRQKDGLITDLRARLARYEGASVRQDGEEPVVFGPSKSLIDTLFEEISMLKQELKDTERQAAQQSETSKLEMERLRQQVTALEQETYRLTRQPEHEKDLEIQRLRRALREQDKAQATRTVLCNSLAEEADQLRSQLGTTVRVCQDLLRRIEGKNEPLGSVDSKTHAPQGIKFTDSAAAQQFTALELKLQKENEVLKQRVAYVESLNAKWQKYDSSREEYVKGLCQKLKELNVGLLQQEIGRLNQLLQQKIEECDRLSRELEESKRADRERIDMLEQQVLTYVDDFKSERADRERAQSRIQDLEEKVRQLEQQLRQQDSLDRSSSCRMPWDSGRTHTSTADSEPLMRSSAERQGTSRQGSGSTQGATRAERPSPTQLQCPHCYTQYDDEHTVEYWRHCDECVHF
;
A
#
# COMPACT_ATOMS: atom_id res chain seq x y z
N MET A 1 -43.92 -39.18 -128.40
CA MET A 1 -43.58 -39.26 -129.83
C MET A 1 -42.11 -38.88 -129.95
N SER A 2 -41.30 -39.72 -130.60
CA SER A 2 -39.91 -39.50 -131.10
C SER A 2 -38.84 -38.98 -130.09
N ASP A 3 -37.70 -39.65 -129.87
CA ASP A 3 -36.51 -39.77 -130.77
C ASP A 3 -36.04 -38.40 -131.31
N ARG A 4 -34.77 -37.96 -131.35
CA ARG A 4 -33.39 -38.49 -131.08
C ARG A 4 -32.45 -37.23 -130.92
N SER A 5 -31.17 -37.27 -130.51
CA SER A 5 -30.23 -38.35 -130.19
C SER A 5 -29.09 -37.91 -129.22
N SER A 6 -28.21 -38.85 -128.89
CA SER A 6 -26.90 -38.75 -128.21
C SER A 6 -25.74 -38.20 -129.07
N VAL A 7 -24.62 -37.82 -128.41
CA VAL A 7 -23.19 -37.58 -128.80
C VAL A 7 -22.71 -36.23 -128.20
N GLY A 8 -21.55 -36.09 -127.54
CA GLY A 8 -20.40 -36.99 -127.34
C GLY A 8 -19.54 -36.62 -126.11
N VAL A 9 -18.25 -37.02 -126.13
CA VAL A 9 -17.38 -37.31 -124.96
C VAL A 9 -16.27 -36.24 -124.75
N ASP A 10 -16.08 -35.80 -123.49
CA ASP A 10 -14.88 -35.29 -122.76
C ASP A 10 -13.79 -34.42 -123.46
N PRO A 11 -12.75 -33.88 -122.76
CA PRO A 11 -12.59 -33.54 -121.33
C PRO A 11 -12.11 -32.08 -121.08
N ALA A 12 -11.86 -31.77 -119.80
CA ALA A 12 -10.88 -30.77 -119.30
C ALA A 12 -11.14 -29.26 -119.47
N CYS A 13 -11.16 -28.56 -118.32
CA CYS A 13 -10.30 -27.38 -118.09
C CYS A 13 -10.21 -27.02 -116.59
N HIS A 14 -9.12 -27.43 -115.93
CA HIS A 14 -8.73 -26.93 -114.61
C HIS A 14 -8.12 -25.51 -114.74
N LEU A 15 -8.96 -24.50 -114.97
CA LEU A 15 -8.55 -23.09 -114.99
C LEU A 15 -9.63 -22.19 -114.36
N ALA A 16 -9.76 -22.32 -113.04
CA ALA A 16 -10.27 -21.28 -112.15
C ALA A 16 -9.19 -21.07 -111.08
N ASP A 17 -8.08 -20.46 -111.47
CA ASP A 17 -7.82 -19.02 -111.38
C ASP A 17 -7.10 -18.68 -110.06
N PRO A 18 -5.74 -18.74 -110.04
CA PRO A 18 -4.95 -18.14 -108.95
C PRO A 18 -5.24 -16.65 -108.72
N ALA A 19 -5.99 -15.99 -109.61
CA ALA A 19 -6.55 -14.66 -109.39
C ALA A 19 -7.50 -14.60 -108.17
N MET A 20 -8.27 -15.64 -107.86
CA MET A 20 -9.17 -15.68 -106.70
C MET A 20 -8.41 -15.84 -105.37
N GLU A 21 -7.37 -16.68 -105.33
CA GLU A 21 -6.48 -16.79 -104.17
C GLU A 21 -5.68 -15.50 -103.96
N ASN A 22 -5.16 -14.90 -105.04
CA ASN A 22 -4.52 -13.58 -104.96
C ASN A 22 -5.49 -12.50 -104.43
N PHE A 23 -6.75 -12.47 -104.88
CA PHE A 23 -7.75 -11.52 -104.35
C PHE A 23 -8.06 -11.75 -102.86
N GLN A 24 -8.04 -12.99 -102.38
CA GLN A 24 -8.24 -13.29 -100.96
C GLN A 24 -7.02 -12.87 -100.13
N VAL A 25 -5.80 -13.13 -100.61
CA VAL A 25 -4.55 -12.67 -99.98
C VAL A 25 -4.46 -11.14 -99.98
N GLU A 26 -4.82 -10.48 -101.08
CA GLU A 26 -4.91 -9.03 -101.19
C GLU A 26 -5.99 -8.40 -100.30
N ASN A 27 -6.96 -9.17 -99.79
CA ASN A 27 -8.00 -8.72 -98.85
C ASN A 27 -7.63 -8.99 -97.38
N GLU A 28 -6.90 -10.07 -97.10
CA GLU A 28 -6.34 -10.33 -95.77
C GLU A 28 -5.23 -9.33 -95.38
N VAL A 29 -4.45 -8.81 -96.33
CA VAL A 29 -3.44 -7.76 -96.07
C VAL A 29 -4.04 -6.43 -95.53
N PRO A 30 -5.08 -5.81 -96.12
CA PRO A 30 -5.72 -4.63 -95.55
C PRO A 30 -6.50 -4.96 -94.27
N ARG A 31 -7.03 -6.19 -94.11
CA ARG A 31 -7.72 -6.63 -92.89
C ARG A 31 -6.77 -6.74 -91.69
N THR A 32 -5.62 -7.39 -91.87
CA THR A 32 -4.56 -7.47 -90.85
C THR A 32 -3.95 -6.10 -90.55
N LYS A 33 -3.79 -5.23 -91.56
CA LYS A 33 -3.46 -3.81 -91.33
C LYS A 33 -4.50 -3.10 -90.48
N ALA A 34 -5.80 -3.22 -90.80
CA ALA A 34 -6.88 -2.61 -90.01
C ALA A 34 -6.92 -3.13 -88.56
N GLN A 35 -6.69 -4.43 -88.35
CA GLN A 35 -6.52 -5.01 -87.01
C GLN A 35 -5.31 -4.41 -86.28
N SER A 36 -4.15 -4.28 -86.95
CA SER A 36 -2.95 -3.66 -86.36
C SER A 36 -3.17 -2.20 -85.99
N PHE A 37 -3.89 -1.42 -86.82
CA PHE A 37 -4.27 -0.05 -86.51
C PHE A 37 -5.21 0.01 -85.29
N ASN A 38 -6.17 -0.91 -85.18
CA ASN A 38 -7.04 -1.00 -84.00
C ASN A 38 -6.24 -1.32 -82.73
N THR A 39 -5.32 -2.30 -82.78
CA THR A 39 -4.44 -2.61 -81.64
C THR A 39 -3.57 -1.42 -81.22
N ILE A 40 -2.96 -0.72 -82.19
CA ILE A 40 -2.17 0.49 -81.93
C ILE A 40 -3.05 1.59 -81.33
N ASN A 41 -4.29 1.76 -81.79
CA ASN A 41 -5.20 2.77 -81.27
C ASN A 41 -5.67 2.46 -79.84
N THR A 42 -5.91 1.19 -79.50
CA THR A 42 -6.16 0.74 -78.13
C THR A 42 -4.96 1.05 -77.22
N LEU A 43 -3.76 0.63 -77.61
CA LEU A 43 -2.52 0.90 -76.85
C LEU A 43 -2.23 2.40 -76.70
N PHE A 44 -2.54 3.21 -77.72
CA PHE A 44 -2.45 4.66 -77.66
C PHE A 44 -3.39 5.24 -76.60
N HIS A 45 -4.66 4.84 -76.61
CA HIS A 45 -5.63 5.31 -75.61
C HIS A 45 -5.35 4.80 -74.19
N GLU A 46 -4.83 3.58 -74.04
CA GLU A 46 -4.38 3.04 -72.76
C GLU A 46 -3.18 3.84 -72.22
N SER A 47 -2.17 4.10 -73.05
CA SER A 47 -1.03 4.96 -72.73
C SER A 47 -1.47 6.38 -72.35
N CYS A 48 -2.39 6.99 -73.11
CA CYS A 48 -2.98 8.29 -72.74
C CYS A 48 -3.69 8.26 -71.38
N ARG A 49 -4.38 7.16 -71.04
CA ARG A 49 -5.06 7.00 -69.74
C ARG A 49 -4.04 6.86 -68.60
N GLU A 50 -3.00 6.06 -68.79
CA GLU A 50 -1.91 5.89 -67.80
C GLU A 50 -1.16 7.19 -67.55
N VAL A 51 -0.78 7.92 -68.62
CA VAL A 51 -0.20 9.27 -68.52
C VAL A 51 -1.13 10.22 -67.76
N GLY A 52 -2.45 10.14 -67.99
CA GLY A 52 -3.45 10.91 -67.25
C GLY A 52 -3.46 10.61 -65.75
N VAL A 53 -3.43 9.34 -65.36
CA VAL A 53 -3.38 8.89 -63.96
C VAL A 53 -2.09 9.33 -63.28
N LEU A 54 -0.93 9.11 -63.92
CA LEU A 54 0.38 9.51 -63.40
C LEU A 54 0.48 11.04 -63.24
N THR A 55 -0.02 11.81 -64.22
CA THR A 55 -0.08 13.28 -64.14
C THR A 55 -0.93 13.75 -62.95
N HIS A 56 -2.04 13.07 -62.65
CA HIS A 56 -2.84 13.40 -61.47
C HIS A 56 -2.09 13.11 -60.16
N GLN A 57 -1.41 11.95 -60.06
CA GLN A 57 -0.61 11.60 -58.88
C GLN A 57 0.58 12.56 -58.66
N MET A 58 1.24 13.03 -59.73
CA MET A 58 2.29 14.05 -59.63
C MET A 58 1.74 15.34 -59.01
N ARG A 59 0.62 15.87 -59.53
CA ARG A 59 -0.01 17.08 -58.98
C ARG A 59 -0.39 16.97 -57.50
N GLN A 60 -0.85 15.79 -57.06
CA GLN A 60 -1.11 15.55 -55.62
C GLN A 60 0.17 15.62 -54.78
N LYS A 61 1.27 14.99 -55.25
CA LYS A 61 2.58 15.03 -54.58
C LYS A 61 3.16 16.44 -54.56
N ASP A 62 3.06 17.18 -55.68
CA ASP A 62 3.49 18.58 -55.76
C ASP A 62 2.72 19.46 -54.77
N GLY A 63 1.40 19.25 -54.61
CA GLY A 63 0.59 19.92 -53.59
C GLY A 63 1.02 19.63 -52.14
N LEU A 64 1.38 18.38 -51.84
CA LEU A 64 1.95 18.04 -50.52
C LEU A 64 3.33 18.67 -50.32
N ILE A 65 4.17 18.71 -51.36
CA ILE A 65 5.47 19.36 -51.31
C ILE A 65 5.32 20.87 -51.09
N THR A 66 4.33 21.54 -51.69
CA THR A 66 4.09 22.97 -51.44
C THR A 66 3.56 23.25 -50.04
N ASP A 67 2.65 22.44 -49.46
CA ASP A 67 2.24 22.61 -48.07
C ASP A 67 3.39 22.35 -47.08
N LEU A 68 4.17 21.28 -47.28
CA LEU A 68 5.34 20.99 -46.45
C LEU A 68 6.38 22.12 -46.52
N ARG A 69 6.64 22.66 -47.72
CA ARG A 69 7.48 23.85 -47.89
C ARG A 69 6.88 25.08 -47.21
N ALA A 70 5.57 25.30 -47.26
CA ALA A 70 4.91 26.41 -46.58
C ALA A 70 4.84 26.24 -45.05
N ARG A 71 4.88 25.00 -44.54
CA ARG A 71 5.02 24.70 -43.10
C ARG A 71 6.46 24.94 -42.64
N LEU A 72 7.44 24.41 -43.36
CA LEU A 72 8.86 24.69 -43.10
C LEU A 72 9.14 26.19 -43.17
N ALA A 73 8.70 26.90 -44.22
CA ALA A 73 8.82 28.34 -44.34
C ALA A 73 8.07 29.15 -43.26
N ARG A 74 7.18 28.55 -42.46
CA ARG A 74 6.61 29.19 -41.26
C ARG A 74 7.49 29.01 -40.03
N TYR A 75 8.14 27.85 -39.88
CA TYR A 75 9.18 27.65 -38.86
C TYR A 75 10.46 28.45 -39.19
N GLU A 76 10.86 28.47 -40.46
CA GLU A 76 12.03 29.19 -40.98
C GLU A 76 11.76 30.69 -41.16
N GLY A 77 10.51 31.10 -41.46
CA GLY A 77 10.12 32.52 -41.54
C GLY A 77 10.08 33.21 -40.18
N ALA A 78 9.98 32.44 -39.09
CA ALA A 78 10.29 32.91 -37.74
C ALA A 78 11.82 33.04 -37.49
N SER A 79 12.66 32.67 -38.46
CA SER A 79 14.13 32.67 -38.39
C SER A 79 14.81 33.12 -39.70
N VAL A 80 14.41 34.26 -40.27
CA VAL A 80 15.18 34.92 -41.35
C VAL A 80 15.68 36.30 -40.91
N ARG A 81 16.96 36.31 -40.53
CA ARG A 81 17.98 37.33 -40.82
C ARG A 81 17.61 38.80 -40.62
N GLN A 82 18.16 39.37 -39.54
CA GLN A 82 18.79 40.68 -39.61
C GLN A 82 20.26 40.48 -40.04
N ASP A 83 20.80 41.37 -40.86
CA ASP A 83 22.19 41.25 -41.35
C ASP A 83 23.20 41.43 -40.21
N GLY A 84 24.13 40.48 -40.05
CA GLY A 84 25.45 40.73 -39.45
C GLY A 84 25.89 39.85 -38.26
N GLU A 85 24.98 39.32 -37.43
CA GLU A 85 25.35 38.62 -36.19
C GLU A 85 24.65 37.25 -36.00
N GLU A 86 25.16 36.45 -35.07
CA GLU A 86 24.83 35.03 -34.89
C GLU A 86 23.32 34.75 -34.68
N PRO A 87 22.80 33.59 -35.15
CA PRO A 87 21.38 33.29 -35.10
C PRO A 87 20.89 33.10 -33.66
N VAL A 88 20.22 34.12 -33.12
CA VAL A 88 19.52 34.04 -31.83
C VAL A 88 18.33 33.08 -31.97
N VAL A 89 18.50 31.86 -31.44
CA VAL A 89 17.45 30.86 -31.32
C VAL A 89 16.37 31.36 -30.35
N PHE A 90 15.20 31.74 -30.86
CA PHE A 90 14.00 32.01 -30.06
C PHE A 90 13.36 30.69 -29.57
N GLY A 91 14.06 30.05 -28.63
CA GLY A 91 13.45 29.10 -27.68
C GLY A 91 12.86 29.83 -26.47
N PRO A 92 12.39 29.09 -25.44
CA PRO A 92 12.15 29.68 -24.12
C PRO A 92 13.42 30.40 -23.62
N SER A 93 13.25 31.46 -22.82
CA SER A 93 14.36 32.33 -22.40
C SER A 93 15.48 31.52 -21.76
N LYS A 94 16.75 31.84 -22.08
CA LYS A 94 17.92 31.12 -21.55
C LYS A 94 17.87 31.00 -20.02
N SER A 95 17.54 32.10 -19.34
CA SER A 95 17.32 32.14 -17.89
C SER A 95 16.28 31.13 -17.37
N LEU A 96 15.19 30.85 -18.10
CA LEU A 96 14.21 29.83 -17.68
C LEU A 96 14.81 28.42 -17.79
N ILE A 97 15.57 28.17 -18.86
CA ILE A 97 16.26 26.89 -19.07
C ILE A 97 17.31 26.67 -17.96
N ASP A 98 18.09 27.72 -17.64
CA ASP A 98 19.10 27.70 -16.59
C ASP A 98 18.46 27.45 -15.20
N THR A 99 17.38 28.16 -14.86
CA THR A 99 16.62 27.93 -13.61
C THR A 99 16.06 26.51 -13.52
N LEU A 100 15.53 25.96 -14.62
CA LEU A 100 15.05 24.57 -14.65
C LEU A 100 16.20 23.56 -14.49
N PHE A 101 17.39 23.84 -15.00
CA PHE A 101 18.57 22.99 -14.76
C PHE A 101 19.03 23.05 -13.29
N GLU A 102 18.94 24.21 -12.64
CA GLU A 102 19.19 24.36 -11.21
C GLU A 102 18.16 23.59 -10.36
N GLU A 103 16.85 23.75 -10.63
CA GLU A 103 15.79 22.98 -9.96
C GLU A 103 15.95 21.47 -10.16
N ILE A 104 16.22 21.00 -11.40
CA ILE A 104 16.47 19.58 -11.68
C ILE A 104 17.70 19.06 -10.93
N SER A 105 18.72 19.91 -10.73
CA SER A 105 19.93 19.55 -9.99
C SER A 105 19.68 19.49 -8.48
N MET A 106 18.90 20.43 -7.94
CA MET A 106 18.42 20.44 -6.56
C MET A 106 17.58 19.19 -6.26
N LEU A 107 16.54 18.92 -7.05
CA LEU A 107 15.65 17.76 -6.87
C LEU A 107 16.42 16.43 -6.98
N LYS A 108 17.43 16.34 -7.86
CA LYS A 108 18.33 15.17 -7.95
C LYS A 108 19.22 15.02 -6.72
N GLN A 109 19.58 16.09 -6.04
CA GLN A 109 20.35 16.03 -4.80
C GLN A 109 19.45 15.64 -3.62
N GLU A 110 18.26 16.25 -3.50
CA GLU A 110 17.25 15.90 -2.50
C GLU A 110 16.82 14.43 -2.61
N LEU A 111 16.64 13.90 -3.82
CA LEU A 111 16.37 12.47 -4.05
C LEU A 111 17.51 11.59 -3.51
N LYS A 112 18.78 11.94 -3.80
CA LYS A 112 19.94 11.18 -3.29
C LYS A 112 20.07 11.26 -1.77
N ASP A 113 19.74 12.40 -1.17
CA ASP A 113 19.83 12.57 0.28
C ASP A 113 18.68 11.87 1.01
N THR A 114 17.47 11.84 0.45
CA THR A 114 16.36 11.03 0.96
C THR A 114 16.62 9.52 0.79
N GLU A 115 17.20 9.09 -0.33
CA GLU A 115 17.68 7.71 -0.52
C GLU A 115 18.73 7.29 0.53
N ARG A 116 19.71 8.17 0.82
CA ARG A 116 20.71 7.93 1.88
C ARG A 116 20.08 7.84 3.27
N GLN A 117 19.15 8.75 3.59
CA GLN A 117 18.43 8.73 4.86
C GLN A 117 17.58 7.47 5.02
N ALA A 118 16.87 7.04 3.98
CA ALA A 118 16.09 5.81 3.98
C ALA A 118 16.99 4.56 4.13
N ALA A 119 18.16 4.54 3.48
CA ALA A 119 19.15 3.47 3.64
C ALA A 119 19.68 3.40 5.08
N GLN A 120 20.04 4.54 5.68
CA GLN A 120 20.49 4.61 7.09
C GLN A 120 19.40 4.18 8.06
N GLN A 121 18.15 4.61 7.87
CA GLN A 121 17.00 4.18 8.68
C GLN A 121 16.70 2.67 8.52
N SER A 122 16.88 2.12 7.32
CA SER A 122 16.78 0.67 7.09
C SER A 122 17.88 -0.09 7.83
N GLU A 123 19.12 0.43 7.85
CA GLU A 123 20.25 -0.18 8.54
C GLU A 123 20.09 -0.14 10.07
N THR A 124 19.69 0.99 10.65
CA THR A 124 19.43 1.08 12.10
C THR A 124 18.27 0.18 12.52
N SER A 125 17.19 0.12 11.73
CA SER A 125 16.06 -0.78 11.96
C SER A 125 16.48 -2.27 11.86
N LYS A 126 17.37 -2.63 10.93
CA LYS A 126 17.92 -4.00 10.85
C LYS A 126 18.72 -4.37 12.11
N LEU A 127 19.61 -3.50 12.57
CA LEU A 127 20.40 -3.72 13.79
C LEU A 127 19.50 -3.85 15.04
N GLU A 128 18.43 -3.06 15.12
CA GLU A 128 17.45 -3.18 16.20
C GLU A 128 16.65 -4.49 16.12
N MET A 129 16.20 -4.90 14.93
CA MET A 129 15.56 -6.20 14.72
C MET A 129 16.48 -7.37 15.08
N GLU A 130 17.76 -7.31 14.74
CA GLU A 130 18.75 -8.33 15.11
C GLU A 130 18.95 -8.40 16.63
N ARG A 131 19.10 -7.25 17.29
CA ARG A 131 19.19 -7.18 18.76
C ARG A 131 17.95 -7.76 19.44
N LEU A 132 16.75 -7.43 18.95
CA LEU A 132 15.50 -7.97 19.50
C LEU A 132 15.37 -9.48 19.24
N ARG A 133 15.77 -9.99 18.07
CA ARG A 133 15.84 -11.44 17.79
C ARG A 133 16.81 -12.17 18.74
N GLN A 134 17.97 -11.58 19.03
CA GLN A 134 18.92 -12.12 20.02
C GLN A 134 18.32 -12.13 21.43
N GLN A 135 17.58 -11.10 21.82
CA GLN A 135 16.90 -11.06 23.12
C GLN A 135 15.77 -12.08 23.23
N VAL A 136 14.95 -12.23 22.19
CA VAL A 136 13.88 -13.25 22.12
C VAL A 136 14.47 -14.65 22.21
N THR A 137 15.46 -14.98 21.40
CA THR A 137 16.11 -16.31 21.43
C THR A 137 16.80 -16.61 22.77
N ALA A 138 17.35 -15.61 23.46
CA ALA A 138 17.86 -15.78 24.82
C ALA A 138 16.74 -16.08 25.84
N LEU A 139 15.60 -15.38 25.76
CA LEU A 139 14.44 -15.63 26.63
C LEU A 139 13.75 -16.97 26.33
N GLU A 140 13.72 -17.41 25.07
CA GLU A 140 13.25 -18.73 24.66
C GLU A 140 14.16 -19.84 25.23
N GLN A 141 15.48 -19.66 25.18
CA GLN A 141 16.43 -20.59 25.79
C GLN A 141 16.28 -20.67 27.32
N GLU A 142 16.07 -19.53 27.99
CA GLU A 142 15.85 -19.48 29.44
C GLU A 142 14.52 -20.17 29.81
N THR A 143 13.45 -19.87 29.08
CA THR A 143 12.15 -20.53 29.22
C THR A 143 12.28 -22.04 29.01
N TYR A 144 12.99 -22.47 27.97
CA TYR A 144 13.23 -23.88 27.67
C TYR A 144 14.02 -24.61 28.77
N ARG A 145 15.05 -23.96 29.35
CA ARG A 145 15.78 -24.48 30.52
C ARG A 145 14.84 -24.67 31.72
N LEU A 146 14.06 -23.65 32.05
CA LEU A 146 13.10 -23.70 33.15
C LEU A 146 12.01 -24.74 32.90
N THR A 147 11.51 -24.89 31.67
CA THR A 147 10.53 -25.93 31.31
C THR A 147 11.13 -27.33 31.48
N ARG A 148 12.34 -27.56 30.97
CA ARG A 148 13.03 -28.87 31.06
C ARG A 148 13.54 -29.24 32.45
N GLN A 149 13.65 -28.28 33.37
CA GLN A 149 14.09 -28.56 34.73
C GLN A 149 13.10 -29.52 35.44
N PRO A 150 13.58 -30.58 36.13
CA PRO A 150 12.73 -31.53 36.84
C PRO A 150 11.85 -30.86 37.90
N GLU A 151 10.62 -31.35 38.07
CA GLU A 151 9.64 -30.79 39.02
C GLU A 151 10.15 -30.77 40.46
N HIS A 152 10.86 -31.82 40.89
CA HIS A 152 11.41 -31.90 42.24
C HIS A 152 12.45 -30.82 42.55
N GLU A 153 13.21 -30.34 41.55
CA GLU A 153 14.14 -29.23 41.74
C GLU A 153 13.40 -27.90 41.90
N LYS A 154 12.32 -27.70 41.12
CA LYS A 154 11.42 -26.55 41.24
C LYS A 154 10.77 -26.53 42.62
N ASP A 155 10.29 -27.67 43.11
CA ASP A 155 9.72 -27.80 44.45
C ASP A 155 10.72 -27.50 45.57
N LEU A 156 11.98 -27.94 45.43
CA LEU A 156 13.04 -27.62 46.38
C LEU A 156 13.34 -26.11 46.42
N GLU A 157 13.41 -25.45 45.26
CA GLU A 157 13.61 -24.01 45.19
C GLU A 157 12.39 -23.22 45.72
N ILE A 158 11.17 -23.65 45.39
CA ILE A 158 9.93 -23.10 45.96
C ILE A 158 9.93 -23.24 47.49
N GLN A 159 10.39 -24.37 48.04
CA GLN A 159 10.52 -24.56 49.49
C GLN A 159 11.59 -23.64 50.11
N ARG A 160 12.73 -23.44 49.43
CA ARG A 160 13.79 -22.49 49.83
C ARG A 160 13.25 -21.06 49.87
N LEU A 161 12.63 -20.59 48.78
CA LEU A 161 12.04 -19.26 48.67
C LEU A 161 10.93 -19.03 49.71
N ARG A 162 10.03 -20.01 49.91
CA ARG A 162 9.00 -19.97 50.97
C ARG A 162 9.59 -19.93 52.38
N ARG A 163 10.79 -20.48 52.61
CA ARG A 163 11.50 -20.38 53.90
C ARG A 163 12.07 -18.98 54.09
N ALA A 164 12.79 -18.46 53.10
CA ALA A 164 13.35 -17.11 53.12
C ALA A 164 12.28 -16.03 53.32
N LEU A 165 11.14 -16.13 52.62
CA LEU A 165 9.98 -15.24 52.81
C LEU A 165 9.48 -15.27 54.27
N ARG A 166 9.25 -16.45 54.86
CA ARG A 166 8.81 -16.56 56.26
C ARG A 166 9.83 -16.03 57.27
N GLU A 167 11.13 -16.11 56.95
CA GLU A 167 12.20 -15.55 57.78
C GLU A 167 12.22 -14.01 57.67
N GLN A 168 12.02 -13.47 56.47
CA GLN A 168 11.84 -12.03 56.23
C GLN A 168 10.57 -11.51 56.93
N ASP A 169 9.44 -12.19 56.83
CA ASP A 169 8.18 -11.82 57.49
C ASP A 169 8.35 -11.77 59.02
N LYS A 170 9.04 -12.76 59.60
CA LYS A 170 9.39 -12.78 61.03
C LYS A 170 10.28 -11.60 61.41
N ALA A 171 11.34 -11.33 60.63
CA ALA A 171 12.25 -10.21 60.88
C ALA A 171 11.55 -8.84 60.73
N GLN A 172 10.58 -8.74 59.82
CA GLN A 172 9.74 -7.56 59.64
C GLN A 172 8.75 -7.40 60.80
N ALA A 173 8.13 -8.48 61.27
CA ALA A 173 7.25 -8.46 62.45
C ALA A 173 8.00 -8.09 63.74
N THR A 174 9.20 -8.63 63.97
CA THR A 174 10.01 -8.22 65.13
C THR A 174 10.45 -6.76 65.00
N ARG A 175 10.81 -6.30 63.80
CA ARG A 175 11.12 -4.89 63.54
C ARG A 175 9.93 -3.97 63.83
N THR A 176 8.71 -4.31 63.41
CA THR A 176 7.53 -3.45 63.68
C THR A 176 7.21 -3.38 65.16
N VAL A 177 7.28 -4.50 65.90
CA VAL A 177 7.09 -4.51 67.36
C VAL A 177 8.13 -3.64 68.06
N LEU A 178 9.41 -3.74 67.68
CA LEU A 178 10.47 -2.90 68.24
C LEU A 178 10.28 -1.42 67.91
N CYS A 179 9.88 -1.08 66.67
CA CYS A 179 9.57 0.31 66.29
C CYS A 179 8.39 0.88 67.07
N ASN A 180 7.34 0.08 67.32
CA ASN A 180 6.18 0.50 68.11
C ASN A 180 6.56 0.70 69.58
N SER A 181 7.28 -0.25 70.18
CA SER A 181 7.76 -0.16 71.57
C SER A 181 8.65 1.08 71.79
N LEU A 182 9.56 1.38 70.85
CA LEU A 182 10.40 2.57 70.92
C LEU A 182 9.61 3.87 70.73
N ALA A 183 8.53 3.86 69.94
CA ALA A 183 7.63 5.01 69.82
C ALA A 183 6.82 5.22 71.11
N GLU A 184 6.29 4.15 71.71
CA GLU A 184 5.59 4.17 72.99
C GLU A 184 6.49 4.68 74.13
N GLU A 185 7.74 4.22 74.23
CA GLU A 185 8.73 4.73 75.17
C GLU A 185 9.03 6.22 74.94
N ALA A 186 9.21 6.64 73.67
CA ALA A 186 9.45 8.04 73.34
C ALA A 186 8.27 8.95 73.73
N ASP A 187 7.03 8.51 73.50
CA ASP A 187 5.83 9.25 73.88
C ASP A 187 5.58 9.22 75.40
N GLN A 188 5.94 8.13 76.09
CA GLN A 188 5.93 8.09 77.55
C GLN A 188 6.95 9.09 78.14
N LEU A 189 8.17 9.16 77.60
CA LEU A 189 9.19 10.13 78.00
C LEU A 189 8.75 11.57 77.70
N ARG A 190 8.14 11.84 76.53
CA ARG A 190 7.55 13.15 76.21
C ARG A 190 6.44 13.53 77.18
N SER A 191 5.58 12.59 77.54
CA SER A 191 4.49 12.81 78.51
C SER A 191 5.02 13.10 79.92
N GLN A 192 6.03 12.36 80.38
CA GLN A 192 6.75 12.62 81.63
C GLN A 192 7.45 13.98 81.61
N LEU A 193 8.13 14.35 80.52
CA LEU A 193 8.71 15.69 80.38
C LEU A 193 7.62 16.78 80.41
N GLY A 194 6.46 16.51 79.80
CA GLY A 194 5.30 17.39 79.84
C GLY A 194 4.66 17.52 81.24
N THR A 195 4.74 16.50 82.10
CA THR A 195 4.33 16.63 83.52
C THR A 195 5.36 17.42 84.33
N THR A 196 6.66 17.15 84.18
CA THR A 196 7.71 17.89 84.91
C THR A 196 7.75 19.36 84.50
N VAL A 197 7.61 19.69 83.21
CA VAL A 197 7.49 21.09 82.74
C VAL A 197 6.28 21.79 83.37
N ARG A 198 5.11 21.13 83.45
CA ARG A 198 3.92 21.71 84.12
C ARG A 198 4.17 21.97 85.61
N VAL A 199 4.80 21.02 86.32
CA VAL A 199 5.18 21.21 87.73
C VAL A 199 6.17 22.36 87.90
N CYS A 200 7.18 22.47 87.03
CA CYS A 200 8.11 23.61 87.05
C CYS A 200 7.39 24.95 86.78
N GLN A 201 6.43 25.00 85.86
CA GLN A 201 5.61 26.18 85.60
C GLN A 201 4.69 26.54 86.78
N ASP A 202 4.12 25.55 87.47
CA ASP A 202 3.34 25.78 88.70
C ASP A 202 4.21 26.32 89.84
N LEU A 203 5.44 25.82 89.98
CA LEU A 203 6.41 26.31 90.96
C LEU A 203 6.88 27.73 90.63
N LEU A 204 7.17 28.03 89.36
CA LEU A 204 7.45 29.39 88.88
C LEU A 204 6.30 30.35 89.22
N ARG A 205 5.06 30.02 88.83
CA ARG A 205 3.87 30.84 89.15
C ARG A 205 3.67 31.05 90.67
N ARG A 206 4.03 30.06 91.51
CA ARG A 206 4.00 30.19 92.99
C ARG A 206 5.13 31.05 93.56
N ILE A 207 6.22 31.27 92.84
CA ILE A 207 7.33 32.15 93.21
C ILE A 207 7.03 33.57 92.70
N GLU A 208 6.61 33.72 91.44
CA GLU A 208 6.20 34.98 90.82
C GLU A 208 5.01 35.60 91.56
N GLY A 209 3.98 34.81 91.90
CA GLY A 209 2.84 35.24 92.71
C GLY A 209 3.17 35.56 94.18
N LYS A 210 4.42 35.37 94.62
CA LYS A 210 4.94 35.86 95.91
C LYS A 210 5.84 37.09 95.77
N ASN A 211 6.16 37.51 94.55
CA ASN A 211 7.18 38.51 94.24
C ASN A 211 6.66 39.75 93.48
N GLU A 212 5.37 39.81 93.10
CA GLU A 212 4.70 41.07 92.74
C GLU A 212 4.43 41.92 94.01
N PRO A 213 4.46 43.26 93.91
CA PRO A 213 5.18 44.06 94.91
C PRO A 213 4.34 44.44 96.14
N LEU A 214 4.71 43.89 97.30
CA LEU A 214 4.43 44.52 98.60
C LEU A 214 5.71 45.19 99.12
N GLY A 215 5.78 46.52 98.97
CA GLY A 215 6.76 47.31 99.70
C GLY A 215 6.45 47.37 101.19
N SER A 216 7.39 47.96 101.95
CA SER A 216 7.28 48.32 103.39
C SER A 216 7.82 47.30 104.42
N VAL A 217 8.84 47.77 105.14
CA VAL A 217 9.20 47.45 106.54
C VAL A 217 9.84 46.08 106.86
N ASP A 218 11.17 46.08 106.85
CA ASP A 218 12.05 46.03 108.04
C ASP A 218 11.83 45.01 109.19
N SER A 219 12.97 44.47 109.63
CA SER A 219 13.31 43.97 110.98
C SER A 219 12.74 42.64 111.54
N LYS A 220 13.67 41.69 111.74
CA LYS A 220 13.93 40.88 112.97
C LYS A 220 12.77 39.95 113.49
N THR A 221 13.01 38.74 114.00
CA THR A 221 14.12 38.32 114.87
C THR A 221 14.20 36.78 115.04
N HIS A 222 15.37 36.32 115.52
CA HIS A 222 15.64 35.09 116.30
C HIS A 222 15.68 33.69 115.65
N ALA A 223 16.71 32.95 116.08
CA ALA A 223 17.02 31.55 115.76
C ALA A 223 16.76 30.64 116.97
N PRO A 224 16.77 29.31 116.80
CA PRO A 224 17.10 28.36 117.85
C PRO A 224 18.56 27.84 117.75
N GLN A 225 19.00 27.17 118.80
CA GLN A 225 20.41 26.91 119.10
C GLN A 225 20.96 25.63 118.43
N GLY A 226 22.23 25.66 118.03
CA GLY A 226 23.01 24.51 117.57
C GLY A 226 24.35 24.42 118.30
N ILE A 227 24.42 23.47 119.24
CA ILE A 227 25.57 22.93 119.99
C ILE A 227 26.96 23.41 119.52
N LYS A 228 27.67 24.15 120.39
CA LYS A 228 29.08 24.51 120.19
C LYS A 228 29.97 23.28 120.47
N PHE A 229 30.36 22.56 119.44
CA PHE A 229 31.54 21.70 119.52
C PHE A 229 32.80 22.56 119.33
N THR A 230 33.62 22.59 120.37
CA THR A 230 34.95 23.21 120.36
C THR A 230 35.93 22.29 119.64
N ASP A 231 36.27 22.64 118.40
CA ASP A 231 37.59 22.36 117.83
C ASP A 231 37.85 23.29 116.64
N SER A 232 38.74 24.28 116.84
CA SER A 232 39.09 25.27 115.80
C SER A 232 39.66 24.61 114.54
N ALA A 233 40.33 23.47 114.69
CA ALA A 233 40.85 22.67 113.58
C ALA A 233 39.74 22.00 112.75
N ALA A 234 38.67 21.50 113.38
CA ALA A 234 37.54 20.89 112.68
C ALA A 234 36.78 21.93 111.86
N ALA A 235 36.50 23.10 112.45
CA ALA A 235 35.85 24.21 111.76
C ALA A 235 36.63 24.66 110.51
N GLN A 236 37.96 24.79 110.60
CA GLN A 236 38.82 25.14 109.46
C GLN A 236 38.83 24.05 108.37
N GLN A 237 38.77 22.77 108.74
CA GLN A 237 38.65 21.67 107.78
C GLN A 237 37.31 21.70 107.03
N PHE A 238 36.20 22.03 107.71
CA PHE A 238 34.90 22.23 107.05
C PHE A 238 34.93 23.38 106.04
N THR A 239 35.52 24.53 106.37
CA THR A 239 35.63 25.67 105.42
C THR A 239 36.50 25.32 104.21
N ALA A 240 37.58 24.55 104.42
CA ALA A 240 38.44 24.08 103.34
C ALA A 240 37.74 23.04 102.44
N LEU A 241 36.83 22.23 103.00
CA LEU A 241 35.99 21.30 102.25
C LEU A 241 34.91 22.02 101.44
N GLU A 242 34.25 23.02 102.02
CA GLU A 242 33.30 23.90 101.31
C GLU A 242 33.94 24.57 100.10
N LEU A 243 35.13 25.14 100.25
CA LEU A 243 35.87 25.76 99.14
C LEU A 243 36.28 24.77 98.04
N LYS A 244 36.51 23.49 98.37
CA LYS A 244 36.74 22.45 97.36
C LYS A 244 35.45 22.10 96.63
N LEU A 245 34.37 21.86 97.38
CA LEU A 245 33.05 21.54 96.81
C LEU A 245 32.50 22.69 95.94
N GLN A 246 32.74 23.95 96.31
CA GLN A 246 32.40 25.10 95.47
C GLN A 246 33.15 25.09 94.13
N LYS A 247 34.47 24.88 94.15
CA LYS A 247 35.28 24.77 92.92
C LYS A 247 34.89 23.57 92.06
N GLU A 248 34.60 22.42 92.68
CA GLU A 248 34.09 21.24 91.98
C GLU A 248 32.72 21.50 91.35
N ASN A 249 31.83 22.22 92.05
CA ASN A 249 30.53 22.63 91.54
C ASN A 249 30.64 23.61 90.35
N GLU A 250 31.59 24.53 90.38
CA GLU A 250 31.92 25.45 89.27
C GLU A 250 32.47 24.69 88.05
N VAL A 251 33.38 23.74 88.26
CA VAL A 251 33.89 22.86 87.19
C VAL A 251 32.77 21.98 86.62
N LEU A 252 31.87 21.46 87.45
CA LEU A 252 30.70 20.70 86.99
C LEU A 252 29.74 21.57 86.16
N LYS A 253 29.46 22.81 86.59
CA LYS A 253 28.67 23.77 85.81
C LYS A 253 29.29 24.06 84.44
N GLN A 254 30.62 24.27 84.39
CA GLN A 254 31.34 24.45 83.12
C GLN A 254 31.25 23.22 82.21
N ARG A 255 31.37 22.01 82.77
CA ARG A 255 31.21 20.75 82.02
C ARG A 255 29.79 20.55 81.49
N VAL A 256 28.77 20.88 82.29
CA VAL A 256 27.36 20.82 81.88
C VAL A 256 27.12 21.79 80.72
N ALA A 257 27.51 23.06 80.85
CA ALA A 257 27.39 24.05 79.78
C ALA A 257 28.13 23.64 78.48
N TYR A 258 29.30 23.00 78.61
CA TYR A 258 30.01 22.44 77.46
C TYR A 258 29.21 21.32 76.77
N VAL A 259 28.68 20.35 77.52
CA VAL A 259 27.85 19.26 76.99
C VAL A 259 26.55 19.78 76.38
N GLU A 260 25.89 20.76 76.99
CA GLU A 260 24.72 21.45 76.43
C GLU A 260 25.06 22.11 75.09
N SER A 261 26.21 22.80 75.00
CA SER A 261 26.67 23.41 73.74
C SER A 261 26.96 22.37 72.64
N LEU A 262 27.42 21.18 73.03
CA LEU A 262 27.70 20.07 72.10
C LEU A 262 26.40 19.39 71.64
N ASN A 263 25.45 19.18 72.55
CA ASN A 263 24.13 18.65 72.27
C ASN A 263 23.34 19.58 71.34
N ALA A 264 23.37 20.90 71.59
CA ALA A 264 22.76 21.89 70.70
C ALA A 264 23.37 21.91 69.28
N LYS A 265 24.67 21.61 69.14
CA LYS A 265 25.31 21.42 67.81
C LYS A 265 24.86 20.12 67.16
N TRP A 266 24.76 19.04 67.93
CA TRP A 266 24.31 17.73 67.43
C TRP A 266 22.85 17.77 66.96
N GLN A 267 21.95 18.40 67.73
CA GLN A 267 20.55 18.61 67.34
C GLN A 267 20.41 19.39 66.02
N LYS A 268 21.22 20.45 65.83
CA LYS A 268 21.25 21.21 64.56
C LYS A 268 21.79 20.39 63.38
N TYR A 269 22.78 19.53 63.62
CA TYR A 269 23.27 18.61 62.60
C TYR A 269 22.20 17.58 62.23
N ASP A 270 21.53 16.97 63.21
CA ASP A 270 20.53 15.94 62.96
C ASP A 270 19.27 16.52 62.30
N SER A 271 18.81 17.73 62.69
CA SER A 271 17.72 18.41 61.99
C SER A 271 18.07 18.75 60.54
N SER A 272 19.28 19.26 60.28
CA SER A 272 19.75 19.56 58.91
C SER A 272 19.92 18.28 58.08
N ARG A 273 20.37 17.19 58.69
CA ARG A 273 20.44 15.86 58.07
C ARG A 273 19.05 15.32 57.74
N GLU A 274 18.07 15.44 58.63
CA GLU A 274 16.69 15.06 58.35
C GLU A 274 16.10 15.86 57.19
N GLU A 275 16.29 17.18 57.16
CA GLU A 275 15.85 18.06 56.07
C GLU A 275 16.48 17.65 54.73
N TYR A 276 17.78 17.37 54.72
CA TYR A 276 18.48 16.87 53.53
C TYR A 276 17.93 15.52 53.04
N VAL A 277 17.71 14.56 53.95
CA VAL A 277 17.11 13.26 53.61
C VAL A 277 15.69 13.41 53.10
N LYS A 278 14.85 14.27 53.71
CA LYS A 278 13.50 14.58 53.23
C LYS A 278 13.54 15.15 51.81
N GLY A 279 14.46 16.07 51.53
CA GLY A 279 14.67 16.64 50.19
C GLY A 279 15.12 15.60 49.14
N LEU A 280 16.01 14.66 49.50
CA LEU A 280 16.39 13.56 48.61
C LEU A 280 15.21 12.62 48.33
N CYS A 281 14.46 12.22 49.36
CA CYS A 281 13.27 11.38 49.22
C CYS A 281 12.20 12.03 48.33
N GLN A 282 12.03 13.35 48.42
CA GLN A 282 11.11 14.09 47.56
C GLN A 282 11.56 14.12 46.10
N LYS A 283 12.83 14.46 45.82
CA LYS A 283 13.39 14.40 44.46
C LYS A 283 13.28 13.02 43.84
N LEU A 284 13.52 11.96 44.63
CA LEU A 284 13.37 10.58 44.17
C LEU A 284 11.92 10.25 43.78
N LYS A 285 10.93 10.73 44.55
CA LYS A 285 9.51 10.58 44.22
C LYS A 285 9.14 11.35 42.95
N GLU A 286 9.57 12.61 42.83
CA GLU A 286 9.29 13.47 41.67
C GLU A 286 9.85 12.88 40.39
N LEU A 287 11.11 12.42 40.41
CA LEU A 287 11.73 11.70 39.29
C LEU A 287 10.98 10.40 38.97
N ASN A 288 10.79 9.53 39.95
CA ASN A 288 10.26 8.18 39.68
C ASN A 288 8.78 8.20 39.25
N VAL A 289 7.92 8.95 39.96
CA VAL A 289 6.49 9.04 39.61
C VAL A 289 6.30 9.88 38.34
N GLY A 290 7.02 11.00 38.19
CA GLY A 290 6.91 11.87 37.02
C GLY A 290 7.31 11.18 35.72
N LEU A 291 8.48 10.53 35.69
CA LEU A 291 8.97 9.81 34.50
C LEU A 291 8.08 8.61 34.15
N LEU A 292 7.67 7.81 35.13
CA LEU A 292 6.78 6.67 34.89
C LEU A 292 5.41 7.13 34.37
N GLN A 293 4.84 8.19 34.93
CA GLN A 293 3.53 8.68 34.52
C GLN A 293 3.56 9.37 33.15
N GLN A 294 4.67 10.04 32.80
CA GLN A 294 4.92 10.56 31.45
C GLN A 294 5.06 9.42 30.43
N GLU A 295 5.80 8.36 30.77
CA GLU A 295 5.99 7.21 29.88
C GLU A 295 4.70 6.40 29.69
N ILE A 296 3.91 6.20 30.75
CA ILE A 296 2.55 5.62 30.64
C ILE A 296 1.68 6.46 29.70
N GLY A 297 1.72 7.80 29.82
CA GLY A 297 1.01 8.69 28.90
C GLY A 297 1.45 8.53 27.44
N ARG A 298 2.77 8.49 27.20
CA ARG A 298 3.36 8.29 25.88
C ARG A 298 2.98 6.93 25.26
N LEU A 299 3.05 5.86 26.05
CA LEU A 299 2.70 4.51 25.61
C LEU A 299 1.20 4.38 25.33
N ASN A 300 0.34 4.97 26.16
CA ASN A 300 -1.11 4.99 25.91
C ASN A 300 -1.46 5.75 24.62
N GLN A 301 -0.80 6.88 24.35
CA GLN A 301 -1.01 7.64 23.11
C GLN A 301 -0.55 6.85 21.87
N LEU A 302 0.59 6.18 21.95
CA LEU A 302 1.09 5.31 20.88
C LEU A 302 0.17 4.10 20.64
N LEU A 303 -0.36 3.49 21.71
CA LEU A 303 -1.32 2.39 21.62
C LEU A 303 -2.61 2.85 20.93
N GLN A 304 -3.14 4.01 21.30
CA GLN A 304 -4.32 4.61 20.69
C GLN A 304 -4.11 4.86 19.18
N GLN A 305 -2.97 5.43 18.79
CA GLN A 305 -2.60 5.61 17.38
C GLN A 305 -2.55 4.28 16.62
N LYS A 306 -2.03 3.21 17.24
CA LYS A 306 -1.96 1.88 16.60
C LYS A 306 -3.33 1.22 16.47
N ILE A 307 -4.25 1.45 17.40
CA ILE A 307 -5.65 1.02 17.26
C ILE A 307 -6.31 1.76 16.09
N GLU A 308 -6.14 3.08 15.99
CA GLU A 308 -6.68 3.90 14.89
C GLU A 308 -6.10 3.53 13.52
N GLU A 309 -4.82 3.17 13.45
CA GLU A 309 -4.19 2.61 12.25
C GLU A 309 -4.78 1.25 11.86
N CYS A 310 -5.01 0.35 12.82
CA CYS A 310 -5.67 -0.94 12.58
C CYS A 310 -7.11 -0.77 12.08
N ASP A 311 -7.87 0.18 12.64
CA ASP A 311 -9.23 0.50 12.21
C ASP A 311 -9.27 1.13 10.80
N ARG A 312 -8.22 1.87 10.42
CA ARG A 312 -8.05 2.38 9.05
C ARG A 312 -7.76 1.25 8.07
N LEU A 313 -6.75 0.41 8.35
CA LEU A 313 -6.37 -0.72 7.49
C LEU A 313 -7.51 -1.73 7.33
N SER A 314 -8.30 -1.96 8.39
CA SER A 314 -9.47 -2.84 8.35
C SER A 314 -10.56 -2.31 7.40
N ARG A 315 -10.78 -0.99 7.36
CA ARG A 315 -11.72 -0.35 6.41
C ARG A 315 -11.23 -0.45 4.97
N GLU A 316 -9.95 -0.16 4.73
CA GLU A 316 -9.32 -0.28 3.40
C GLU A 316 -9.38 -1.72 2.87
N LEU A 317 -9.17 -2.72 3.74
CA LEU A 317 -9.32 -4.13 3.39
C LEU A 317 -10.77 -4.49 3.02
N GLU A 318 -11.77 -4.01 3.77
CA GLU A 318 -13.18 -4.25 3.44
C GLU A 318 -13.63 -3.51 2.18
N GLU A 319 -13.05 -2.35 1.87
CA GLU A 319 -13.26 -1.64 0.61
C GLU A 319 -12.66 -2.40 -0.57
N SER A 320 -11.43 -2.92 -0.47
CA SER A 320 -10.85 -3.82 -1.49
C SER A 320 -11.74 -5.03 -1.72
N LYS A 321 -12.16 -5.72 -0.65
CA LYS A 321 -13.08 -6.87 -0.74
C LYS A 321 -14.44 -6.53 -1.37
N ARG A 322 -14.91 -5.28 -1.29
CA ARG A 322 -16.13 -4.85 -2.02
C ARG A 322 -15.83 -4.68 -3.50
N ALA A 323 -14.77 -3.97 -3.86
CA ALA A 323 -14.35 -3.79 -5.25
C ALA A 323 -14.05 -5.14 -5.94
N ASP A 324 -13.42 -6.08 -5.24
CA ASP A 324 -13.17 -7.43 -5.75
C ASP A 324 -14.46 -8.23 -5.97
N ARG A 325 -15.45 -8.12 -5.07
CA ARG A 325 -16.78 -8.72 -5.24
C ARG A 325 -17.53 -8.11 -6.42
N GLU A 326 -17.59 -6.77 -6.51
CA GLU A 326 -18.22 -6.06 -7.63
C GLU A 326 -17.57 -6.46 -8.97
N ARG A 327 -16.26 -6.65 -8.99
CA ARG A 327 -15.53 -7.14 -10.17
C ARG A 327 -15.87 -8.58 -10.52
N ILE A 328 -16.00 -9.47 -9.53
CA ILE A 328 -16.43 -10.86 -9.73
C ILE A 328 -17.86 -10.88 -10.28
N ASP A 329 -18.80 -10.18 -9.64
CA ASP A 329 -20.20 -10.09 -10.06
C ASP A 329 -20.31 -9.61 -11.53
N MET A 330 -19.54 -8.58 -11.91
CA MET A 330 -19.47 -8.08 -13.28
C MET A 330 -18.93 -9.11 -14.29
N LEU A 331 -17.91 -9.89 -13.91
CA LEU A 331 -17.36 -10.95 -14.75
C LEU A 331 -18.34 -12.13 -14.86
N GLU A 332 -19.06 -12.48 -13.80
CA GLU A 332 -20.12 -13.50 -13.82
C GLU A 332 -21.25 -13.09 -14.78
N GLN A 333 -21.73 -11.84 -14.73
CA GLN A 333 -22.73 -11.33 -15.67
C GLN A 333 -22.22 -11.33 -17.12
N GLN A 334 -20.94 -11.02 -17.36
CA GLN A 334 -20.33 -11.11 -18.69
C GLN A 334 -20.31 -12.56 -19.19
N VAL A 335 -19.94 -13.53 -18.33
CA VAL A 335 -19.95 -14.96 -18.68
C VAL A 335 -21.36 -15.45 -18.97
N LEU A 336 -22.36 -15.08 -18.16
CA LEU A 336 -23.77 -15.43 -18.40
C LEU A 336 -24.25 -14.88 -19.75
N THR A 337 -23.95 -13.62 -20.05
CA THR A 337 -24.29 -12.98 -21.34
C THR A 337 -23.69 -13.76 -22.50
N TYR A 338 -22.39 -14.07 -22.48
CA TYR A 338 -21.75 -14.85 -23.54
C TYR A 338 -22.31 -16.28 -23.66
N VAL A 339 -22.66 -16.92 -22.55
CA VAL A 339 -23.28 -18.25 -22.56
C VAL A 339 -24.64 -18.21 -23.27
N ASP A 340 -25.43 -17.17 -23.07
CA ASP A 340 -26.73 -17.01 -23.75
C ASP A 340 -26.58 -16.54 -25.21
N ASP A 341 -25.57 -15.74 -25.53
CA ASP A 341 -25.18 -15.44 -26.92
C ASP A 341 -24.82 -16.73 -27.68
N PHE A 342 -23.98 -17.61 -27.12
CA PHE A 342 -23.62 -18.88 -27.76
C PHE A 342 -24.81 -19.86 -27.88
N LYS A 343 -25.77 -19.84 -26.94
CA LYS A 343 -27.02 -20.62 -27.05
C LYS A 343 -27.91 -20.09 -28.17
N SER A 344 -28.11 -18.77 -28.23
CA SER A 344 -28.96 -18.13 -29.26
C SER A 344 -28.36 -18.31 -30.66
N GLU A 345 -27.04 -18.13 -30.80
CA GLU A 345 -26.30 -18.36 -32.04
C GLU A 345 -26.40 -19.84 -32.50
N ARG A 346 -26.34 -20.81 -31.58
CA ARG A 346 -26.61 -22.23 -31.89
C ARG A 346 -28.05 -22.42 -32.37
N ALA A 347 -29.05 -21.86 -31.68
CA ALA A 347 -30.45 -21.97 -32.06
C ALA A 347 -30.78 -21.26 -33.39
N ASP A 348 -30.06 -20.20 -33.76
CA ASP A 348 -30.12 -19.58 -35.09
C ASP A 348 -29.51 -20.49 -36.16
N ARG A 349 -28.36 -21.13 -35.89
CA ARG A 349 -27.76 -22.11 -36.81
C ARG A 349 -28.67 -23.30 -37.06
N GLU A 350 -29.28 -23.87 -36.01
CA GLU A 350 -30.23 -24.98 -36.12
C GLU A 350 -31.45 -24.58 -36.96
N ARG A 351 -32.04 -23.40 -36.70
CA ARG A 351 -33.13 -22.85 -37.53
C ARG A 351 -32.72 -22.61 -39.00
N ALA A 352 -31.48 -22.18 -39.25
CA ALA A 352 -30.97 -22.03 -40.60
C ALA A 352 -30.78 -23.39 -41.30
N GLN A 353 -30.27 -24.41 -40.59
CA GLN A 353 -30.11 -25.77 -41.10
C GLN A 353 -31.45 -26.42 -41.44
N SER A 354 -32.48 -26.31 -40.59
CA SER A 354 -33.82 -26.81 -40.91
C SER A 354 -34.41 -26.14 -42.16
N ARG A 355 -34.24 -24.82 -42.31
CA ARG A 355 -34.69 -24.10 -43.52
C ARG A 355 -33.96 -24.55 -44.78
N ILE A 356 -32.67 -24.88 -44.69
CA ILE A 356 -31.90 -25.43 -45.82
C ILE A 356 -32.47 -26.80 -46.19
N GLN A 357 -32.71 -27.69 -45.22
CA GLN A 357 -33.31 -29.01 -45.45
C GLN A 357 -34.72 -28.89 -46.09
N ASP A 358 -35.58 -28.00 -45.58
CA ASP A 358 -36.90 -27.72 -46.16
C ASP A 358 -36.82 -27.25 -47.62
N LEU A 359 -35.80 -26.45 -47.95
CA LEU A 359 -35.57 -25.95 -49.30
C LEU A 359 -35.00 -27.04 -50.22
N GLU A 360 -34.07 -27.85 -49.74
CA GLU A 360 -33.55 -29.03 -50.46
C GLU A 360 -34.66 -30.06 -50.75
N GLU A 361 -35.61 -30.25 -49.83
CA GLU A 361 -36.79 -31.08 -50.08
C GLU A 361 -37.70 -30.51 -51.15
N LYS A 362 -37.98 -29.19 -51.10
CA LYS A 362 -38.77 -28.51 -52.14
C LYS A 362 -38.09 -28.56 -53.50
N VAL A 363 -36.76 -28.38 -53.57
CA VAL A 363 -35.98 -28.54 -54.80
C VAL A 363 -36.09 -29.96 -55.33
N ARG A 364 -35.89 -30.99 -54.49
CA ARG A 364 -36.08 -32.40 -54.88
C ARG A 364 -37.49 -32.70 -55.39
N GLN A 365 -38.53 -32.14 -54.77
CA GLN A 365 -39.92 -32.28 -55.23
C GLN A 365 -40.14 -31.58 -56.58
N LEU A 366 -39.63 -30.36 -56.77
CA LEU A 366 -39.73 -29.61 -58.02
C LEU A 366 -38.95 -30.30 -59.16
N GLU A 367 -37.76 -30.84 -58.89
CA GLU A 367 -37.01 -31.65 -59.85
C GLU A 367 -37.78 -32.92 -60.26
N GLN A 368 -38.46 -33.58 -59.31
CA GLN A 368 -39.28 -34.75 -59.60
C GLN A 368 -40.52 -34.37 -60.42
N GLN A 369 -41.16 -33.25 -60.12
CA GLN A 369 -42.28 -32.71 -60.90
C GLN A 369 -41.84 -32.35 -62.33
N LEU A 370 -40.69 -31.69 -62.50
CA LEU A 370 -40.15 -31.34 -63.81
C LEU A 370 -39.87 -32.61 -64.63
N ARG A 371 -39.23 -33.64 -64.05
CA ARG A 371 -39.02 -34.94 -64.72
C ARG A 371 -40.32 -35.65 -65.09
N GLN A 372 -41.38 -35.51 -64.30
CA GLN A 372 -42.70 -36.05 -64.63
C GLN A 372 -43.35 -35.25 -65.77
N GLN A 373 -43.21 -33.93 -65.77
CA GLN A 373 -43.72 -33.05 -66.82
C GLN A 373 -43.00 -33.31 -68.16
N ASP A 374 -41.67 -33.41 -68.16
CA ASP A 374 -40.85 -33.81 -69.32
C ASP A 374 -41.28 -35.19 -69.89
N SER A 375 -41.78 -36.09 -69.04
CA SER A 375 -42.28 -37.40 -69.47
C SER A 375 -43.68 -37.34 -70.09
N LEU A 376 -44.52 -36.40 -69.65
CA LEU A 376 -45.85 -36.13 -70.19
C LEU A 376 -45.80 -35.35 -71.50
N ASP A 377 -44.96 -34.31 -71.59
CA ASP A 377 -44.75 -33.53 -72.82
C ASP A 377 -44.11 -34.36 -73.95
N ARG A 378 -43.37 -35.43 -73.61
CA ARG A 378 -42.94 -36.46 -74.59
C ARG A 378 -44.06 -37.32 -75.15
N SER A 379 -45.26 -37.28 -74.55
CA SER A 379 -46.40 -38.12 -74.92
C SER A 379 -47.60 -37.35 -75.49
N SER A 380 -47.59 -36.01 -75.47
CA SER A 380 -48.63 -35.15 -76.06
C SER A 380 -48.11 -34.24 -77.17
N SER A 381 -47.82 -34.82 -78.34
CA SER A 381 -47.66 -34.04 -79.57
C SER A 381 -49.01 -33.49 -80.04
N CYS A 382 -49.33 -32.22 -79.72
CA CYS A 382 -50.28 -31.42 -80.51
C CYS A 382 -50.26 -29.91 -80.21
N ARG A 383 -49.77 -29.14 -81.20
CA ARG A 383 -50.14 -27.75 -81.57
C ARG A 383 -50.18 -26.64 -80.50
N MET A 384 -49.25 -25.70 -80.64
CA MET A 384 -49.47 -24.28 -80.31
C MET A 384 -50.66 -23.71 -81.11
N PRO A 385 -51.38 -22.73 -80.54
CA PRO A 385 -51.66 -21.50 -81.29
C PRO A 385 -51.21 -20.25 -80.55
N TRP A 386 -50.72 -19.27 -81.31
CA TRP A 386 -50.51 -17.90 -80.85
C TRP A 386 -51.80 -17.11 -81.07
N ASP A 387 -52.27 -16.29 -80.11
CA ASP A 387 -52.49 -14.85 -80.38
C ASP A 387 -52.86 -13.96 -79.16
N SER A 388 -52.24 -12.78 -79.15
CA SER A 388 -52.73 -11.44 -78.77
C SER A 388 -53.95 -11.20 -77.84
N GLY A 389 -53.70 -10.52 -76.70
CA GLY A 389 -54.21 -9.15 -76.53
C GLY A 389 -55.15 -8.77 -75.36
N ARG A 390 -54.80 -7.64 -74.72
CA ARG A 390 -55.65 -6.60 -74.05
C ARG A 390 -55.87 -6.68 -72.52
N THR A 391 -56.07 -5.48 -71.96
CA THR A 391 -55.92 -4.99 -70.57
C THR A 391 -57.23 -4.86 -69.76
N HIS A 392 -57.10 -4.39 -68.50
CA HIS A 392 -58.11 -3.81 -67.58
C HIS A 392 -58.77 -4.79 -66.58
N THR A 393 -59.06 -4.49 -65.29
CA THR A 393 -58.81 -3.32 -64.40
C THR A 393 -59.16 -3.66 -62.93
N SER A 394 -58.79 -2.78 -61.97
CA SER A 394 -59.27 -2.68 -60.57
C SER A 394 -58.66 -3.71 -59.59
N THR A 395 -58.33 -3.40 -58.33
CA THR A 395 -58.66 -2.28 -57.39
C THR A 395 -57.38 -1.64 -56.82
N ALA A 396 -57.20 -0.32 -56.74
CA ALA A 396 -57.87 0.72 -55.93
C ALA A 396 -57.34 0.86 -54.47
N ASP A 397 -56.86 2.08 -54.19
CA ASP A 397 -56.81 2.84 -52.93
C ASP A 397 -55.84 2.49 -51.77
N SER A 398 -54.65 3.12 -51.86
CA SER A 398 -54.16 4.20 -50.97
C SER A 398 -54.15 4.04 -49.43
N GLU A 399 -52.91 4.13 -48.90
CA GLU A 399 -52.44 4.81 -47.67
C GLU A 399 -53.44 5.67 -46.85
N PRO A 400 -53.28 5.80 -45.50
CA PRO A 400 -52.01 6.36 -44.97
C PRO A 400 -51.57 6.13 -43.49
N LEU A 401 -50.45 6.79 -43.19
CA LEU A 401 -50.08 7.53 -41.96
C LEU A 401 -49.05 6.93 -40.97
N MET A 402 -47.88 7.59 -40.96
CA MET A 402 -46.96 7.88 -39.85
C MET A 402 -45.98 6.83 -39.29
N ARG A 403 -44.73 6.98 -39.77
CA ARG A 403 -43.54 7.01 -38.91
C ARG A 403 -42.98 8.44 -38.81
N SER A 404 -42.80 8.94 -37.59
CA SER A 404 -41.82 9.93 -37.10
C SER A 404 -41.85 9.83 -35.56
N SER A 405 -40.88 10.20 -34.71
CA SER A 405 -39.48 10.67 -34.80
C SER A 405 -38.84 10.49 -33.38
N ALA A 406 -37.55 10.68 -33.06
CA ALA A 406 -36.38 11.16 -33.80
C ALA A 406 -35.04 10.77 -33.09
N GLU A 407 -33.96 10.65 -33.88
CA GLU A 407 -32.59 11.16 -33.64
C GLU A 407 -31.78 10.92 -32.34
N ARG A 408 -30.56 10.36 -32.51
CA ARG A 408 -29.20 10.97 -32.26
C ARG A 408 -28.17 9.83 -32.20
N GLN A 409 -27.22 9.69 -33.12
CA GLN A 409 -26.00 10.49 -33.40
C GLN A 409 -24.92 10.46 -32.29
N GLY A 410 -23.72 10.03 -32.68
CA GLY A 410 -22.46 10.14 -31.92
C GLY A 410 -21.99 8.81 -31.30
N THR A 411 -20.74 8.36 -31.43
CA THR A 411 -19.60 8.89 -32.22
C THR A 411 -18.60 7.77 -32.52
N SER A 412 -17.91 7.84 -33.66
CA SER A 412 -16.70 7.03 -33.93
C SER A 412 -15.50 7.61 -33.17
N ARG A 413 -14.48 6.81 -32.81
CA ARG A 413 -13.21 6.65 -33.60
C ARG A 413 -12.00 6.21 -32.75
N GLN A 414 -10.98 5.72 -33.46
CA GLN A 414 -9.62 5.32 -33.03
C GLN A 414 -9.50 3.92 -32.40
N GLY A 415 -8.45 3.14 -32.66
CA GLY A 415 -7.31 3.39 -33.55
C GLY A 415 -6.47 2.13 -33.81
N SER A 416 -5.72 2.11 -34.91
CA SER A 416 -4.93 0.96 -35.38
C SER A 416 -3.75 0.61 -34.46
N GLY A 417 -3.37 -0.68 -34.38
CA GLY A 417 -2.16 -1.08 -33.66
C GLY A 417 -1.68 -2.53 -33.90
N SER A 418 -0.50 -2.64 -34.52
CA SER A 418 0.43 -3.79 -34.52
C SER A 418 -0.02 -5.17 -35.03
N THR A 419 0.46 -5.46 -36.24
CA THR A 419 1.12 -6.70 -36.67
C THR A 419 1.37 -7.75 -35.58
N GLN A 420 0.75 -8.93 -35.70
CA GLN A 420 1.20 -10.14 -35.01
C GLN A 420 2.28 -10.85 -35.83
N GLY A 421 3.52 -10.72 -35.40
CA GLY A 421 4.57 -11.71 -35.67
C GLY A 421 4.72 -12.58 -34.43
N ALA A 422 3.86 -13.59 -34.28
CA ALA A 422 3.89 -14.51 -33.15
C ALA A 422 4.14 -15.94 -33.63
N THR A 423 5.26 -16.51 -33.20
CA THR A 423 5.65 -17.89 -33.47
C THR A 423 4.66 -18.88 -32.87
N ARG A 424 4.40 -19.95 -33.62
CA ARG A 424 3.75 -21.18 -33.14
C ARG A 424 4.44 -21.67 -31.87
N ALA A 425 3.75 -21.55 -30.74
CA ALA A 425 4.05 -22.24 -29.49
C ALA A 425 2.81 -23.08 -29.12
N GLU A 426 3.07 -24.30 -28.66
CA GLU A 426 2.02 -25.30 -28.41
C GLU A 426 1.31 -25.00 -27.08
N ARG A 427 0.04 -25.44 -26.96
CA ARG A 427 -0.73 -25.34 -25.73
C ARG A 427 -0.04 -26.16 -24.61
N PRO A 428 0.30 -25.56 -23.46
CA PRO A 428 0.58 -26.35 -22.26
C PRO A 428 -0.72 -27.00 -21.76
N SER A 429 -0.66 -28.29 -21.43
CA SER A 429 -1.71 -29.01 -20.70
C SER A 429 -1.75 -28.56 -19.23
N PRO A 430 -2.92 -28.42 -18.60
CA PRO A 430 -3.04 -27.88 -17.24
C PRO A 430 -3.07 -28.98 -16.17
N THR A 431 -1.91 -29.52 -15.76
CA THR A 431 -1.84 -30.57 -14.70
C THR A 431 -0.47 -30.76 -14.01
N GLN A 432 0.48 -29.84 -14.18
CA GLN A 432 1.84 -29.99 -13.64
C GLN A 432 2.32 -28.74 -12.89
N LEU A 433 2.75 -28.95 -11.65
CA LEU A 433 3.37 -27.98 -10.76
C LEU A 433 4.86 -27.89 -11.09
N GLN A 434 5.39 -26.68 -11.25
CA GLN A 434 6.78 -26.48 -11.63
C GLN A 434 7.51 -25.65 -10.58
N CYS A 435 8.66 -26.15 -10.09
CA CYS A 435 9.50 -25.40 -9.16
C CYS A 435 10.05 -24.13 -9.84
N PRO A 436 9.86 -22.93 -9.29
CA PRO A 436 10.31 -21.69 -9.93
C PRO A 436 11.83 -21.48 -9.90
N HIS A 437 12.57 -22.28 -9.11
CA HIS A 437 14.02 -22.12 -8.93
C HIS A 437 14.85 -23.02 -9.84
N CYS A 438 14.48 -24.30 -9.99
CA CYS A 438 15.20 -25.25 -10.85
C CYS A 438 14.37 -25.80 -12.03
N TYR A 439 13.12 -25.36 -12.20
CA TYR A 439 12.20 -25.77 -13.26
C TYR A 439 11.81 -27.26 -13.29
N THR A 440 12.13 -28.03 -12.25
CA THR A 440 11.66 -29.42 -12.08
C THR A 440 10.12 -29.45 -12.04
N GLN A 441 9.54 -30.38 -12.80
CA GLN A 441 8.10 -30.59 -12.92
C GLN A 441 7.64 -31.71 -12.00
N TYR A 442 6.46 -31.52 -11.42
CA TYR A 442 5.77 -32.44 -10.51
C TYR A 442 4.31 -32.55 -10.96
N ASP A 443 3.74 -33.75 -10.93
CA ASP A 443 2.32 -33.94 -11.18
C ASP A 443 1.50 -33.53 -9.94
N ASP A 444 0.22 -33.15 -10.12
CA ASP A 444 -0.66 -32.69 -9.03
C ASP A 444 -0.82 -33.71 -7.87
N GLU A 445 -0.61 -35.00 -8.12
CA GLU A 445 -0.61 -36.05 -7.08
C GLU A 445 0.59 -35.95 -6.12
N HIS A 446 1.70 -35.32 -6.54
CA HIS A 446 2.97 -35.22 -5.81
C HIS A 446 3.19 -33.84 -5.16
N THR A 447 2.11 -33.08 -4.91
CA THR A 447 2.11 -31.76 -4.25
C THR A 447 2.99 -31.69 -2.99
N VAL A 448 2.98 -32.71 -2.14
CA VAL A 448 3.79 -32.73 -0.90
C VAL A 448 5.29 -32.78 -1.17
N GLU A 449 5.70 -33.44 -2.26
CA GLU A 449 7.11 -33.52 -2.68
C GLU A 449 7.53 -32.24 -3.39
N TYR A 450 6.64 -31.63 -4.18
CA TYR A 450 6.82 -30.28 -4.73
C TYR A 450 7.08 -29.24 -3.63
N TRP A 451 6.28 -29.20 -2.56
CA TRP A 451 6.48 -28.23 -1.47
C TRP A 451 7.80 -28.44 -0.73
N ARG A 452 8.13 -29.68 -0.35
CA ARG A 452 9.43 -30.02 0.28
C ARG A 452 10.60 -29.63 -0.62
N HIS A 453 10.48 -29.92 -1.91
CA HIS A 453 11.50 -29.55 -2.88
C HIS A 453 11.64 -28.03 -3.03
N CYS A 454 10.55 -27.26 -3.01
CA CYS A 454 10.62 -25.80 -3.01
C CYS A 454 11.33 -25.24 -1.76
N ASP A 455 11.08 -25.81 -0.57
CA ASP A 455 11.79 -25.43 0.66
C ASP A 455 13.30 -25.74 0.58
N GLU A 456 13.68 -26.89 0.00
CA GLU A 456 15.08 -27.29 -0.19
C GLU A 456 15.78 -26.50 -1.32
N CYS A 457 15.06 -26.16 -2.40
CA CYS A 457 15.60 -25.51 -3.60
C CYS A 457 15.78 -23.98 -3.45
N VAL A 458 15.26 -23.36 -2.39
CA VAL A 458 15.56 -21.96 -2.03
C VAL A 458 16.96 -21.83 -1.38
N HIS A 459 17.60 -22.94 -1.02
CA HIS A 459 18.91 -22.98 -0.36
C HIS A 459 20.09 -23.35 -1.29
N PHE A 460 19.86 -23.47 -2.61
CA PHE A 460 20.85 -23.74 -3.64
C PHE A 460 20.79 -22.71 -4.78
#